data_AF-A0A1Y1ZME2-F1
#
_entry.id   AF-A0A1Y1ZME2-F1
#
_cell.length_a   1.000
_cell.length_b   1.000
_cell.length_c   1.000
_cell.angle_alpha   90.00
_cell.angle_beta   90.00
_cell.angle_gamma   90.00
#
_symmetry.space_group_name_H-M   'P 1'
#
loop_
_entity.id
_entity.type
_entity.pdbx_description
1 polymer ?
#
loop_
_entity_poly.entity_id
_entity_poly.type
_entity_poly.pdbx_seq_one_letter_code
_entity_poly.pdbx_strand_id
1 'polypeptide(L)'
;MRLLQRILEVGVLTAVVDATLQIVPGGTWTATNTGKHIQAHGGGMIKVGDTYYWVGEDKTDGSAFQNVNCYSSSNLVEWKYEGALLSRQGSGDLGPNRVVERPKVIYNRSTKQYVLWMHIDSSSYGDAKVGVATGSSVCGTYSYKGSFRPLNFESRDMGLFVDDDDKGYLLTEDRKNGLRIDLLSDDYLTVKASTYLWKDSIEAPAMIKKNGVYFMFGSKLTGWDPNDNVYSTATKISGPWSSWKGFADSGSKTYVSQTNYILPIGDNAIYMGDRWVSSNLMRSTYVWLPLQISGTTASMKNAVNWVPNVSSGSPTSGPSEASYEGESAQLSGGAKAVSCSGCSGSNVAGYIGGSTTGSALFASVSSSATTRSTIRIKYRNGDSSQRFADVSVNGGAVQRIAFLPNSGSDPDSSSLHADLKSGTNTVKISMTGSWGPDIDRLMVPSS
;
A
#
# COMPACT_ATOMS: atom_id res chain seq x y z
N MET A 1 -11.76 -68.21 16.56
CA MET A 1 -12.44 -66.91 16.73
C MET A 1 -11.44 -65.92 17.34
N ARG A 2 -10.67 -65.20 16.52
CA ARG A 2 -9.73 -64.15 16.97
C ARG A 2 -10.21 -62.84 16.38
N LEU A 3 -10.72 -61.96 17.25
CA LEU A 3 -11.23 -60.64 16.90
C LEU A 3 -10.06 -59.74 16.47
N LEU A 4 -10.12 -59.20 15.25
CA LEU A 4 -9.29 -58.05 14.85
C LEU A 4 -9.87 -56.80 15.48
N GLN A 5 -9.09 -56.16 16.36
CA GLN A 5 -9.40 -54.85 16.91
C GLN A 5 -8.88 -53.79 15.93
N ARG A 6 -9.78 -53.18 15.15
CA ARG A 6 -9.47 -52.02 14.32
C ARG A 6 -9.27 -50.81 15.23
N ILE A 7 -8.05 -50.29 15.27
CA ILE A 7 -7.77 -48.97 15.84
C ILE A 7 -8.29 -47.94 14.84
N LEU A 8 -9.28 -47.15 15.27
CA LEU A 8 -9.80 -46.01 14.53
C LEU A 8 -8.89 -44.82 14.85
N GLU A 9 -8.00 -44.45 13.93
CA GLU A 9 -7.28 -43.18 14.02
C GLU A 9 -8.26 -42.04 13.80
N VAL A 10 -8.65 -41.36 14.87
CA VAL A 10 -9.37 -40.09 14.80
C VAL A 10 -8.35 -39.01 14.44
N GLY A 11 -8.24 -38.71 13.15
CA GLY A 11 -7.53 -37.52 12.69
C GLY A 11 -8.24 -36.28 13.22
N VAL A 12 -7.63 -35.59 14.18
CA VAL A 12 -8.04 -34.23 14.54
C VAL A 12 -7.67 -33.34 13.36
N LEU A 13 -8.64 -33.06 12.48
CA LEU A 13 -8.54 -31.90 11.60
C LEU A 13 -8.55 -30.66 12.50
N THR A 14 -7.36 -30.18 12.86
CA THR A 14 -7.22 -28.78 13.25
C THR A 14 -7.65 -27.96 12.05
N ALA A 15 -8.87 -27.42 12.09
CA ALA A 15 -9.25 -26.34 11.20
C ALA A 15 -8.23 -25.23 11.43
N VAL A 16 -7.34 -25.05 10.45
CA VAL A 16 -6.43 -23.92 10.45
C VAL A 16 -7.34 -22.72 10.30
N VAL A 17 -7.48 -21.94 11.37
CA VAL A 17 -8.21 -20.67 11.31
C VAL A 17 -7.46 -19.82 10.28
N ASP A 18 -8.05 -19.64 9.10
CA ASP A 18 -7.46 -18.79 8.08
C ASP A 18 -7.34 -17.38 8.66
N ALA A 19 -6.18 -16.76 8.48
CA ALA A 19 -6.00 -15.36 8.85
C ALA A 19 -7.01 -14.52 8.05
N THR A 20 -7.92 -13.85 8.73
CA THR A 20 -8.97 -13.01 8.11
C THR A 20 -8.54 -11.55 7.96
N LEU A 21 -7.27 -11.26 8.26
CA LEU A 21 -6.62 -9.99 7.98
C LEU A 21 -6.34 -9.89 6.47
N GLN A 22 -7.03 -8.94 5.84
CA GLN A 22 -7.01 -8.76 4.41
C GLN A 22 -6.44 -7.41 4.01
N ILE A 23 -5.77 -7.40 2.86
CA ILE A 23 -5.48 -6.22 2.07
C ILE A 23 -6.75 -5.89 1.26
N VAL A 24 -7.17 -4.62 1.30
CA VAL A 24 -8.32 -4.10 0.53
C VAL A 24 -7.79 -3.05 -0.46
N PRO A 25 -7.51 -3.42 -1.72
CA PRO A 25 -6.92 -2.52 -2.71
C PRO A 25 -7.80 -1.30 -2.97
N GLY A 26 -7.20 -0.11 -2.93
CA GLY A 26 -7.89 1.16 -3.13
C GLY A 26 -8.74 1.63 -1.93
N GLY A 27 -8.69 0.93 -0.80
CA GLY A 27 -9.35 1.34 0.43
C GLY A 27 -8.55 2.38 1.23
N THR A 28 -9.22 3.04 2.16
CA THR A 28 -8.57 3.83 3.22
C THR A 28 -7.93 2.87 4.22
N TRP A 29 -6.60 2.90 4.32
CA TRP A 29 -5.86 2.16 5.33
C TRP A 29 -5.44 3.08 6.46
N THR A 30 -5.73 2.70 7.69
CA THR A 30 -5.48 3.52 8.86
C THR A 30 -4.29 2.99 9.65
N ALA A 31 -3.34 3.86 10.00
CA ALA A 31 -2.24 3.49 10.87
C ALA A 31 -2.73 3.29 12.31
N THR A 32 -2.41 2.13 12.89
CA THR A 32 -3.01 1.61 14.13
C THR A 32 -2.79 2.50 15.36
N ASN A 33 -1.70 3.28 15.37
CA ASN A 33 -1.30 4.15 16.48
C ASN A 33 -1.65 5.64 16.30
N THR A 34 -2.07 6.06 15.10
CA THR A 34 -2.41 7.47 14.85
C THR A 34 -3.88 7.68 14.52
N GLY A 35 -4.57 6.64 14.06
CA GLY A 35 -5.94 6.73 13.59
C GLY A 35 -6.11 7.52 12.29
N LYS A 36 -5.00 7.85 11.59
CA LYS A 36 -4.98 8.58 10.33
C LYS A 36 -4.74 7.64 9.14
N HIS A 37 -5.19 8.08 7.95
CA HIS A 37 -4.81 7.39 6.72
C HIS A 37 -3.28 7.33 6.58
N ILE A 38 -2.77 6.17 6.19
CA ILE A 38 -1.35 5.98 5.88
C ILE A 38 -0.96 6.93 4.75
N GLN A 39 0.18 7.61 4.90
CA GLN A 39 0.77 8.51 3.91
C GLN A 39 2.19 8.02 3.58
N ALA A 40 2.28 7.11 2.60
CA ALA A 40 3.51 6.47 2.15
C ALA A 40 3.49 6.16 0.64
N HIS A 41 3.00 7.11 -0.16
CA HIS A 41 2.86 6.96 -1.62
C HIS A 41 4.23 6.89 -2.32
N GLY A 42 4.32 6.27 -3.50
CA GLY A 42 5.60 6.13 -4.22
C GLY A 42 6.66 5.36 -3.42
N GLY A 43 6.28 4.74 -2.30
CA GLY A 43 7.20 4.20 -1.33
C GLY A 43 7.84 2.85 -1.69
N GLY A 44 8.96 2.54 -1.05
CA GLY A 44 9.59 1.22 -1.08
C GLY A 44 9.32 0.41 0.18
N MET A 45 9.59 -0.90 0.11
CA MET A 45 9.51 -1.80 1.24
C MET A 45 10.90 -2.40 1.53
N ILE A 46 11.24 -2.55 2.81
CA ILE A 46 12.39 -3.35 3.26
C ILE A 46 11.98 -4.22 4.45
N LYS A 47 12.39 -5.50 4.45
CA LYS A 47 12.16 -6.43 5.56
C LYS A 47 13.44 -6.57 6.39
N VAL A 48 13.34 -6.41 7.71
CA VAL A 48 14.43 -6.69 8.66
C VAL A 48 13.89 -7.62 9.74
N GLY A 49 14.47 -8.82 9.86
CA GLY A 49 13.89 -9.88 10.68
C GLY A 49 12.47 -10.20 10.20
N ASP A 50 11.50 -10.17 11.11
CA ASP A 50 10.08 -10.41 10.82
C ASP A 50 9.27 -9.13 10.61
N THR A 51 9.93 -7.97 10.57
CA THR A 51 9.27 -6.68 10.39
C THR A 51 9.47 -6.16 8.98
N TYR A 52 8.35 -5.82 8.34
CA TYR A 52 8.30 -5.07 7.10
C TYR A 52 8.25 -3.58 7.42
N TYR A 53 9.02 -2.80 6.68
CA TYR A 53 9.06 -1.35 6.79
C TYR A 53 8.70 -0.72 5.46
N TRP A 54 7.68 0.12 5.47
CA TRP A 54 7.19 0.84 4.32
C TRP A 54 7.59 2.30 4.43
N VAL A 55 8.42 2.75 3.49
CA VAL A 55 8.94 4.11 3.43
C VAL A 55 8.34 4.81 2.23
N GLY A 56 7.69 5.95 2.41
CA GLY A 56 6.98 6.62 1.31
C GLY A 56 6.72 8.10 1.52
N GLU A 57 6.14 8.73 0.51
CA GLU A 57 5.84 10.16 0.47
C GLU A 57 4.66 10.51 1.38
N ASP A 58 4.81 11.59 2.12
CA ASP A 58 3.69 12.28 2.74
C ASP A 58 3.02 13.21 1.74
N LYS A 59 1.72 12.99 1.46
CA LYS A 59 0.91 13.82 0.57
C LYS A 59 -0.28 14.46 1.29
N THR A 60 -0.22 14.54 2.63
CA THR A 60 -1.28 15.14 3.45
C THR A 60 -1.63 16.55 2.98
N ASP A 61 -0.63 17.35 2.63
CA ASP A 61 -0.77 18.76 2.25
C ASP A 61 -0.44 19.02 0.76
N GLY A 62 -0.63 18.02 -0.09
CA GLY A 62 -0.45 18.15 -1.54
C GLY A 62 0.92 17.68 -2.04
N SER A 63 1.38 18.24 -3.17
CA SER A 63 2.53 17.71 -3.92
C SER A 63 3.90 18.15 -3.40
N ALA A 64 4.01 19.36 -2.85
CA ALA A 64 5.30 19.91 -2.41
C ALA A 64 5.83 19.16 -1.18
N PHE A 65 7.09 18.74 -1.17
CA PHE A 65 7.68 17.89 -0.13
C PHE A 65 7.33 18.28 1.31
N GLN A 66 6.81 17.30 2.06
CA GLN A 66 6.55 17.41 3.50
C GLN A 66 7.49 16.49 4.28
N ASN A 67 7.33 15.18 4.10
CA ASN A 67 8.09 14.14 4.78
C ASN A 67 8.28 12.92 3.87
N VAL A 68 9.35 12.17 4.14
CA VAL A 68 9.46 10.75 3.81
C VAL A 68 9.11 9.98 5.09
N ASN A 69 7.91 9.40 5.12
CA ASN A 69 7.37 8.70 6.28
C ASN A 69 7.82 7.23 6.33
N CYS A 70 7.85 6.64 7.53
CA CYS A 70 8.04 5.21 7.77
C CYS A 70 6.85 4.61 8.49
N TYR A 71 6.49 3.39 8.08
CA TYR A 71 5.55 2.53 8.78
C TYR A 71 6.16 1.15 8.97
N SER A 72 5.76 0.44 10.02
CA SER A 72 6.17 -0.94 10.29
C SER A 72 4.97 -1.88 10.40
N SER A 73 5.16 -3.13 9.99
CA SER A 73 4.17 -4.20 10.11
C SER A 73 4.83 -5.57 10.21
N SER A 74 4.20 -6.51 10.91
CA SER A 74 4.59 -7.93 10.88
C SER A 74 3.76 -8.76 9.89
N ASN A 75 2.64 -8.23 9.38
CA ASN A 75 1.65 -8.99 8.63
C ASN A 75 1.20 -8.33 7.30
N LEU A 76 1.79 -7.18 6.94
CA LEU A 76 1.49 -6.38 5.74
C LEU A 76 0.09 -5.73 5.71
N VAL A 77 -0.72 -5.91 6.75
CA VAL A 77 -2.09 -5.38 6.84
C VAL A 77 -2.17 -4.27 7.87
N GLU A 78 -1.67 -4.54 9.07
CA GLU A 78 -1.71 -3.61 10.18
C GLU A 78 -0.40 -2.84 10.25
N TRP A 79 -0.48 -1.52 10.03
CA TRP A 79 0.68 -0.64 9.93
C TRP A 79 0.74 0.33 11.10
N LYS A 80 1.89 0.38 11.77
CA LYS A 80 2.21 1.37 12.79
C LYS A 80 3.05 2.48 12.17
N TYR A 81 2.71 3.74 12.41
CA TYR A 81 3.56 4.88 12.03
C TYR A 81 4.77 4.97 12.96
N GLU A 82 5.97 4.96 12.40
CA GLU A 82 7.23 5.04 13.16
C GLU A 82 7.84 6.45 13.15
N GLY A 83 7.45 7.33 12.23
CA GLY A 83 7.98 8.68 12.09
C GLY A 83 8.51 8.98 10.70
N ALA A 84 9.01 10.19 10.50
CA ALA A 84 9.63 10.62 9.24
C ALA A 84 11.15 10.34 9.25
N LEU A 85 11.65 9.74 8.18
CA LEU A 85 13.08 9.53 7.94
C LEU A 85 13.76 10.85 7.57
N LEU A 86 13.05 11.65 6.77
CA LEU A 86 13.53 12.90 6.20
C LEU A 86 12.35 13.88 6.13
N SER A 87 12.57 15.12 6.56
CA SER A 87 11.53 16.16 6.62
C SER A 87 11.97 17.41 5.86
N ARG A 88 10.98 18.20 5.42
CA ARG A 88 11.19 19.50 4.78
C ARG A 88 12.08 20.40 5.62
N GLN A 89 13.07 21.01 4.97
CA GLN A 89 13.99 22.00 5.53
C GLN A 89 13.57 23.43 5.14
N GLY A 90 14.29 24.44 5.66
CA GLY A 90 14.01 25.84 5.34
C GLY A 90 14.38 26.27 3.92
N SER A 91 15.27 25.53 3.24
CA SER A 91 15.82 25.89 1.93
C SER A 91 16.47 24.68 1.24
N GLY A 92 16.99 24.89 0.02
CA GLY A 92 17.73 23.88 -0.74
C GLY A 92 16.83 22.82 -1.37
N ASP A 93 17.40 21.66 -1.72
CA ASP A 93 16.69 20.57 -2.39
C ASP A 93 15.50 20.03 -1.59
N LEU A 94 15.56 20.14 -0.26
CA LEU A 94 14.52 19.72 0.67
C LEU A 94 13.69 20.90 1.20
N GLY A 95 13.79 22.07 0.57
CA GLY A 95 13.13 23.29 0.97
C GLY A 95 11.62 23.34 0.62
N PRO A 96 10.98 24.50 0.87
CA PRO A 96 9.61 24.75 0.43
C PRO A 96 9.46 24.66 -1.11
N ASN A 97 8.30 24.20 -1.58
CA ASN A 97 7.95 24.08 -3.01
C ASN A 97 8.87 23.17 -3.84
N ARG A 98 9.57 22.25 -3.17
CA ARG A 98 10.39 21.21 -3.80
C ARG A 98 9.61 19.91 -3.95
N VAL A 99 10.06 19.06 -4.87
CA VAL A 99 9.51 17.72 -5.09
C VAL A 99 10.51 16.70 -4.56
N VAL A 100 10.02 15.78 -3.73
CA VAL A 100 10.76 14.63 -3.25
C VAL A 100 9.86 13.43 -3.41
N GLU A 101 10.19 12.55 -4.35
CA GLU A 101 9.33 11.47 -4.78
C GLU A 101 10.06 10.13 -4.81
N ARG A 102 9.25 9.07 -4.80
CA ARG A 102 9.61 7.66 -4.91
C ARG A 102 10.74 7.19 -3.99
N PRO A 103 10.74 7.51 -2.68
CA PRO A 103 11.82 7.14 -1.77
C PRO A 103 11.98 5.62 -1.70
N LYS A 104 13.22 5.14 -1.81
CA LYS A 104 13.60 3.73 -1.65
C LYS A 104 14.76 3.60 -0.67
N VAL A 105 14.66 2.68 0.28
CA VAL A 105 15.70 2.39 1.27
C VAL A 105 16.31 1.03 1.00
N ILE A 106 17.64 0.95 0.94
CA ILE A 106 18.41 -0.29 0.85
C ILE A 106 19.44 -0.35 1.97
N TYR A 107 19.80 -1.56 2.40
CA TYR A 107 20.83 -1.76 3.42
C TYR A 107 22.16 -2.10 2.78
N ASN A 108 23.20 -1.34 3.11
CA ASN A 108 24.56 -1.63 2.69
C ASN A 108 25.28 -2.45 3.76
N ARG A 109 25.56 -3.72 3.45
CA ARG A 109 26.17 -4.66 4.40
C ARG A 109 27.59 -4.28 4.80
N SER A 110 28.35 -3.65 3.89
CA SER A 110 29.75 -3.30 4.12
C SER A 110 29.91 -2.11 5.07
N THR A 111 29.10 -1.06 4.87
CA THR A 111 29.11 0.15 5.70
C THR A 111 28.20 0.04 6.92
N LYS A 112 27.31 -0.97 6.96
CA LYS A 112 26.27 -1.14 7.97
C LYS A 112 25.35 0.08 8.08
N GLN A 113 25.07 0.71 6.96
CA GLN A 113 24.18 1.86 6.86
C GLN A 113 22.97 1.53 5.99
N TYR A 114 21.84 2.16 6.30
CA TYR A 114 20.72 2.25 5.38
C TYR A 114 20.93 3.47 4.48
N VAL A 115 20.68 3.29 3.19
CA VAL A 115 20.82 4.32 2.17
C VAL A 115 19.46 4.57 1.55
N LEU A 116 18.97 5.79 1.70
CA LEU A 116 17.75 6.31 1.08
C LEU A 116 18.14 6.98 -0.23
N TRP A 117 17.47 6.60 -1.32
CA TRP A 117 17.44 7.37 -2.55
C TRP A 117 16.04 7.88 -2.83
N MET A 118 15.96 9.06 -3.46
CA MET A 118 14.71 9.68 -3.88
C MET A 118 14.90 10.50 -5.15
N HIS A 119 13.82 10.72 -5.89
CA HIS A 119 13.77 11.75 -6.91
C HIS A 119 13.74 13.11 -6.22
N ILE A 120 14.58 14.05 -6.68
CA ILE A 120 14.63 15.45 -6.25
C ILE A 120 14.30 16.35 -7.43
N ASP A 121 13.33 17.24 -7.25
CA ASP A 121 12.97 18.19 -8.30
C ASP A 121 12.50 19.56 -7.81
N SER A 122 12.48 20.47 -8.77
CA SER A 122 11.67 21.68 -8.79
C SER A 122 10.19 21.35 -9.01
N SER A 123 9.29 22.27 -8.64
CA SER A 123 7.85 22.11 -8.89
C SER A 123 7.47 21.99 -10.38
N SER A 124 8.37 22.38 -11.31
CA SER A 124 8.19 22.24 -12.75
C SER A 124 8.84 20.99 -13.34
N TYR A 125 9.41 20.11 -12.50
CA TYR A 125 10.12 18.89 -12.93
C TYR A 125 11.35 19.12 -13.84
N GLY A 126 11.99 20.30 -13.71
CA GLY A 126 13.12 20.74 -14.54
C GLY A 126 14.51 20.41 -13.99
N ASP A 127 14.64 20.15 -12.68
CA ASP A 127 15.94 19.78 -12.09
C ASP A 127 16.30 18.35 -12.46
N ALA A 128 15.33 17.43 -12.37
CA ALA A 128 15.44 16.01 -12.76
C ALA A 128 16.70 15.34 -12.18
N LYS A 129 16.79 15.29 -10.85
CA LYS A 129 17.94 14.74 -10.09
C LYS A 129 17.51 13.58 -9.21
N VAL A 130 18.49 12.76 -8.82
CA VAL A 130 18.38 11.90 -7.63
C VAL A 130 18.92 12.63 -6.41
N GLY A 131 18.44 12.26 -5.23
CA GLY A 131 18.99 12.64 -3.93
C GLY A 131 19.34 11.40 -3.11
N VAL A 132 20.34 11.53 -2.25
CA VAL A 132 20.82 10.43 -1.39
C VAL A 132 20.87 10.88 0.07
N ALA A 133 20.47 9.99 0.98
CA ALA A 133 20.62 10.19 2.42
C ALA A 133 21.01 8.87 3.12
N THR A 134 21.59 8.95 4.32
CA THR A 134 22.02 7.76 5.07
C THR A 134 21.48 7.74 6.49
N GLY A 135 21.15 6.56 7.02
CA GLY A 135 20.67 6.37 8.39
C GLY A 135 21.18 5.07 9.02
N SER A 136 21.13 4.98 10.34
CA SER A 136 21.57 3.80 11.11
C SER A 136 20.47 2.75 11.35
N SER A 137 19.21 3.08 11.05
CA SER A 137 18.05 2.18 11.14
C SER A 137 17.05 2.53 10.03
N VAL A 138 16.19 1.57 9.67
CA VAL A 138 15.21 1.77 8.58
C VAL A 138 14.36 3.02 8.79
N CYS A 139 13.68 3.13 9.94
CA CYS A 139 12.85 4.30 10.30
C CYS A 139 13.57 5.33 11.18
N GLY A 140 14.91 5.35 11.17
CA GLY A 140 15.68 6.38 11.88
C GLY A 140 15.65 7.72 11.14
N THR A 141 16.25 8.76 11.72
CA THR A 141 16.49 10.02 11.01
C THR A 141 17.66 9.88 10.04
N TYR A 142 17.50 10.38 8.81
CA TYR A 142 18.51 10.28 7.76
C TYR A 142 19.27 11.59 7.57
N SER A 143 20.58 11.47 7.36
CA SER A 143 21.46 12.57 6.99
C SER A 143 21.50 12.72 5.48
N TYR A 144 20.90 13.80 4.97
CA TYR A 144 20.92 14.12 3.54
C TYR A 144 22.34 14.43 3.05
N LYS A 145 22.72 13.86 1.90
CA LYS A 145 24.06 13.97 1.30
C LYS A 145 24.11 14.85 0.05
N GLY A 146 22.96 15.25 -0.48
CA GLY A 146 22.85 16.11 -1.67
C GLY A 146 22.12 15.44 -2.83
N SER A 147 22.01 16.18 -3.94
CA SER A 147 21.40 15.73 -5.19
C SER A 147 22.34 15.87 -6.38
N PHE A 148 22.13 15.06 -7.41
CA PHE A 148 22.89 15.11 -8.67
C PHE A 148 22.11 14.47 -9.83
N ARG A 149 22.57 14.71 -11.05
CA ARG A 149 22.09 14.01 -12.25
C ARG A 149 22.95 12.75 -12.47
N PRO A 150 22.40 11.52 -12.39
CA PRO A 150 23.20 10.30 -12.49
C PRO A 150 23.82 10.18 -13.88
N LEU A 151 25.16 10.12 -13.91
CA LEU A 151 25.98 10.13 -15.14
C LEU A 151 25.75 11.38 -16.01
N ASN A 152 25.36 12.52 -15.41
CA ASN A 152 24.98 13.78 -16.08
C ASN A 152 23.71 13.71 -16.94
N PHE A 153 22.92 12.65 -16.81
CA PHE A 153 21.62 12.49 -17.46
C PHE A 153 20.47 12.82 -16.52
N GLU A 154 19.30 13.13 -17.08
CA GLU A 154 18.10 13.40 -16.29
C GLU A 154 17.67 12.15 -15.50
N SER A 155 17.07 12.39 -14.34
CA SER A 155 16.46 11.37 -13.51
C SER A 155 15.18 11.91 -12.89
N ARG A 156 14.04 11.26 -13.18
CA ARG A 156 12.77 11.54 -12.48
C ARG A 156 12.33 10.32 -11.70
N ASP A 157 11.31 9.63 -12.22
CA ASP A 157 10.81 8.40 -11.61
C ASP A 157 11.93 7.38 -11.43
N MET A 158 12.00 6.83 -10.22
CA MET A 158 13.08 5.94 -9.86
C MET A 158 12.68 4.77 -8.96
N GLY A 159 13.53 3.75 -8.96
CA GLY A 159 13.50 2.59 -8.09
C GLY A 159 14.93 2.18 -7.72
N LEU A 160 15.05 1.25 -6.78
CA LEU A 160 16.33 0.63 -6.42
C LEU A 160 16.20 -0.89 -6.47
N PHE A 161 17.29 -1.55 -6.84
CA PHE A 161 17.41 -3.00 -6.81
C PHE A 161 18.78 -3.38 -6.23
N VAL A 162 18.80 -4.31 -5.28
CA VAL A 162 20.03 -4.93 -4.79
C VAL A 162 20.01 -6.38 -5.23
N ASP A 163 21.03 -6.79 -5.98
CA ASP A 163 21.14 -8.14 -6.51
C ASP A 163 21.75 -9.10 -5.47
N ASP A 164 21.73 -10.39 -5.77
CA ASP A 164 22.21 -11.46 -4.89
C ASP A 164 23.73 -11.35 -4.61
N ASP A 165 24.48 -10.62 -5.45
CA ASP A 165 25.90 -10.34 -5.32
C ASP A 165 26.21 -9.03 -4.57
N ASP A 166 25.21 -8.46 -3.87
CA ASP A 166 25.28 -7.19 -3.13
C ASP A 166 25.58 -5.96 -4.01
N LYS A 167 25.45 -6.05 -5.33
CA LYS A 167 25.49 -4.84 -6.17
C LYS A 167 24.15 -4.12 -6.13
N GLY A 168 24.20 -2.82 -5.89
CA GLY A 168 23.06 -1.93 -5.96
C GLY A 168 22.91 -1.33 -7.35
N TYR A 169 21.66 -1.13 -7.79
CA TYR A 169 21.32 -0.53 -9.07
C TYR A 169 20.23 0.53 -8.88
N LEU A 170 20.45 1.69 -9.49
CA LEU A 170 19.44 2.71 -9.71
C LEU A 170 18.63 2.33 -10.95
N LEU A 171 17.31 2.28 -10.81
CA LEU A 171 16.38 2.21 -11.91
C LEU A 171 15.86 3.63 -12.12
N THR A 172 16.08 4.25 -13.27
CA THR A 172 15.76 5.69 -13.43
C THR A 172 15.21 6.01 -14.80
N GLU A 173 14.10 6.75 -14.83
CA GLU A 173 13.57 7.38 -16.03
C GLU A 173 14.39 8.61 -16.39
N ASP A 174 14.75 8.71 -17.66
CA ASP A 174 15.24 9.91 -18.32
C ASP A 174 14.25 10.26 -19.44
N ARG A 175 13.58 11.40 -19.34
CA ARG A 175 12.55 11.81 -20.30
C ARG A 175 13.03 11.86 -21.75
N LYS A 176 14.31 12.18 -21.96
CA LYS A 176 14.91 12.30 -23.29
C LYS A 176 15.38 10.96 -23.84
N ASN A 177 15.94 10.10 -23.00
CA ASN A 177 16.65 8.90 -23.45
C ASN A 177 15.91 7.59 -23.19
N GLY A 178 14.97 7.56 -22.24
CA GLY A 178 14.21 6.38 -21.82
C GLY A 178 14.62 5.85 -20.44
N LEU A 179 14.31 4.59 -20.16
CA LEU A 179 14.54 3.96 -18.85
C LEU A 179 15.94 3.34 -18.76
N ARG A 180 16.67 3.64 -17.69
CA ARG A 180 18.03 3.12 -17.44
C ARG A 180 18.10 2.21 -16.22
N ILE A 181 19.03 1.26 -16.28
CA ILE A 181 19.61 0.58 -15.12
C ILE A 181 21.04 1.10 -14.99
N ASP A 182 21.35 1.71 -13.86
CA ASP A 182 22.67 2.26 -13.59
C ASP A 182 23.25 1.60 -12.32
N LEU A 183 24.49 1.10 -12.42
CA LEU A 183 25.21 0.44 -11.32
C LEU A 183 25.64 1.48 -10.28
N LEU A 184 25.39 1.20 -9.01
CA LEU A 184 25.81 2.04 -7.88
C LEU A 184 27.25 1.75 -7.44
N SER A 185 27.85 2.69 -6.69
CA SER A 185 29.10 2.46 -5.96
C SER A 185 28.95 1.44 -4.83
N ASP A 186 30.06 0.92 -4.31
CA ASP A 186 30.02 -0.18 -3.32
C ASP A 186 29.43 0.27 -1.97
N ASP A 187 29.45 1.57 -1.69
CA ASP A 187 28.78 2.22 -0.55
C ASP A 187 27.32 2.64 -0.88
N TYR A 188 26.86 2.41 -2.11
CA TYR A 188 25.58 2.82 -2.67
C TYR A 188 25.31 4.34 -2.69
N LEU A 189 26.34 5.19 -2.58
CA LEU A 189 26.14 6.64 -2.48
C LEU A 189 26.22 7.38 -3.82
N THR A 190 26.76 6.75 -4.86
CA THR A 190 26.94 7.35 -6.19
C THR A 190 26.63 6.35 -7.30
N VAL A 191 26.52 6.85 -8.54
CA VAL A 191 26.38 5.99 -9.73
C VAL A 191 27.74 5.80 -10.40
N LYS A 192 28.14 4.53 -10.62
CA LYS A 192 29.41 4.13 -11.24
C LYS A 192 29.33 4.07 -12.77
N ALA A 193 28.33 3.40 -13.32
CA ALA A 193 28.25 3.14 -14.76
C ALA A 193 26.82 2.79 -15.20
N SER A 194 26.51 2.99 -16.48
CA SER A 194 25.25 2.50 -17.04
C SER A 194 25.34 1.01 -17.35
N THR A 195 24.28 0.27 -17.04
CA THR A 195 24.17 -1.19 -17.21
C THR A 195 23.28 -1.56 -18.38
N TYR A 196 22.15 -0.86 -18.54
CA TYR A 196 21.22 -1.07 -19.65
C TYR A 196 20.35 0.17 -19.91
N LEU A 197 19.91 0.34 -21.15
CA LEU A 197 18.99 1.40 -21.57
C LEU A 197 17.88 0.81 -22.45
N TRP A 198 16.63 1.04 -22.04
CA TRP A 198 15.48 1.01 -22.95
C TRP A 198 15.26 2.41 -23.50
N LYS A 199 15.09 2.53 -24.82
CA LYS A 199 14.72 3.81 -25.47
C LYS A 199 13.23 4.13 -25.35
N ASP A 200 12.43 3.17 -24.87
CA ASP A 200 11.01 3.34 -24.66
C ASP A 200 10.72 4.34 -23.53
N SER A 201 9.64 5.10 -23.69
CA SER A 201 9.11 6.00 -22.66
C SER A 201 8.40 5.20 -21.55
N ILE A 202 9.18 4.75 -20.57
CA ILE A 202 8.74 4.02 -19.38
C ILE A 202 9.17 4.79 -18.12
N GLU A 203 8.24 4.95 -17.18
CA GLU A 203 8.50 5.51 -15.84
C GLU A 203 8.05 4.52 -14.74
N ALA A 204 8.08 4.98 -13.49
CA ALA A 204 7.71 4.22 -12.31
C ALA A 204 8.37 2.82 -12.20
N PRO A 205 9.71 2.73 -12.33
CA PRO A 205 10.37 1.43 -12.47
C PRO A 205 10.43 0.65 -11.16
N ALA A 206 10.16 -0.65 -11.24
CA ALA A 206 10.35 -1.59 -10.15
C ALA A 206 10.95 -2.90 -10.66
N MET A 207 11.84 -3.52 -9.88
CA MET A 207 12.52 -4.75 -10.29
C MET A 207 12.43 -5.82 -9.20
N ILE A 208 12.25 -7.07 -9.65
CA ILE A 208 12.42 -8.27 -8.85
C ILE A 208 13.26 -9.27 -9.65
N LYS A 209 14.05 -10.07 -8.96
CA LYS A 209 14.71 -11.25 -9.53
C LYS A 209 14.06 -12.50 -8.94
N LYS A 210 13.62 -13.42 -9.81
CA LYS A 210 13.02 -14.69 -9.40
C LYS A 210 13.61 -15.82 -10.22
N ASN A 211 14.14 -16.84 -9.55
CA ASN A 211 14.71 -18.05 -10.18
C ASN A 211 15.71 -17.74 -11.32
N GLY A 212 16.59 -16.76 -11.10
CA GLY A 212 17.61 -16.34 -12.07
C GLY A 212 17.12 -15.43 -13.20
N VAL A 213 15.84 -15.04 -13.21
CA VAL A 213 15.27 -14.11 -14.18
C VAL A 213 14.97 -12.78 -13.51
N TYR A 214 15.48 -11.69 -14.08
CA TYR A 214 15.14 -10.33 -13.70
C TYR A 214 13.86 -9.92 -14.41
N PHE A 215 12.96 -9.26 -13.69
CA PHE A 215 11.74 -8.65 -14.20
C PHE A 215 11.80 -7.15 -13.91
N MET A 216 11.77 -6.34 -14.96
CA MET A 216 11.61 -4.89 -14.88
C MET A 216 10.15 -4.55 -15.16
N PHE A 217 9.49 -3.85 -14.25
CA PHE A 217 8.14 -3.32 -14.39
C PHE A 217 8.18 -1.80 -14.55
N GLY A 218 7.18 -1.22 -15.20
CA GLY A 218 7.00 0.24 -15.26
C GLY A 218 5.72 0.67 -15.96
N SER A 219 5.37 1.94 -15.83
CA SER A 219 4.21 2.55 -16.50
C SER A 219 4.63 3.33 -17.75
N LYS A 220 3.66 3.64 -18.61
CA LYS A 220 3.83 4.67 -19.64
C LYS A 220 3.80 6.08 -19.03
N LEU A 221 4.23 7.09 -19.79
CA LEU A 221 4.28 8.50 -19.37
C LEU A 221 2.92 9.18 -19.59
N THR A 222 2.00 9.08 -18.64
CA THR A 222 0.66 9.72 -18.71
C THR A 222 0.40 10.67 -17.54
N GLY A 223 1.47 11.15 -16.89
CA GLY A 223 1.35 12.00 -15.70
C GLY A 223 0.64 11.26 -14.58
N TRP A 224 -0.38 11.87 -14.00
CA TRP A 224 -1.17 11.24 -12.93
C TRP A 224 -2.20 10.22 -13.41
N ASP A 225 -2.51 10.20 -14.72
CA ASP A 225 -3.51 9.27 -15.25
C ASP A 225 -2.91 7.86 -15.29
N PRO A 226 -3.62 6.82 -14.82
CA PRO A 226 -3.12 5.45 -14.90
C PRO A 226 -3.19 4.93 -16.34
N ASN A 227 -2.33 3.95 -16.65
CA ASN A 227 -2.24 3.29 -17.96
C ASN A 227 -1.96 1.79 -17.78
N ASP A 228 -2.01 1.03 -18.87
CA ASP A 228 -1.63 -0.39 -18.83
C ASP A 228 -0.11 -0.51 -18.68
N ASN A 229 0.32 -0.76 -17.45
CA ASN A 229 1.72 -0.93 -17.09
C ASN A 229 2.28 -2.20 -17.73
N VAL A 230 3.59 -2.21 -17.93
CA VAL A 230 4.31 -3.24 -18.69
C VAL A 230 5.46 -3.82 -17.88
N TYR A 231 5.95 -4.99 -18.31
CA TYR A 231 7.18 -5.57 -17.83
C TYR A 231 8.05 -6.12 -18.96
N SER A 232 9.34 -6.26 -18.68
CA SER A 232 10.37 -6.87 -19.52
C SER A 232 11.22 -7.82 -18.67
N THR A 233 11.83 -8.84 -19.30
CA THR A 233 12.63 -9.85 -18.61
C THR A 233 14.00 -10.07 -19.21
N ALA A 234 15.00 -10.43 -18.39
CA ALA A 234 16.33 -10.87 -18.82
C ALA A 234 16.92 -11.89 -17.84
N THR A 235 17.89 -12.69 -18.29
CA THR A 235 18.68 -13.60 -17.41
C THR A 235 19.99 -12.98 -16.95
N LYS A 236 20.35 -11.81 -17.48
CA LYS A 236 21.46 -10.97 -17.05
C LYS A 236 20.94 -9.54 -16.94
N ILE A 237 21.33 -8.82 -15.90
CA ILE A 237 20.87 -7.45 -15.70
C ILE A 237 21.33 -6.49 -16.82
N SER A 238 22.45 -6.80 -17.48
CA SER A 238 22.94 -6.12 -18.69
C SER A 238 22.17 -6.47 -19.97
N GLY A 239 21.16 -7.33 -19.88
CA GLY A 239 20.39 -7.82 -21.01
C GLY A 239 21.03 -8.99 -21.78
N PRO A 240 20.50 -9.32 -22.97
CA PRO A 240 19.39 -8.62 -23.62
C PRO A 240 18.08 -8.75 -22.85
N TRP A 241 17.31 -7.67 -22.82
CA TRP A 241 15.98 -7.63 -22.23
C TRP A 241 14.92 -7.90 -23.29
N SER A 242 13.83 -8.57 -22.92
CA SER A 242 12.71 -8.85 -23.82
C SER A 242 11.97 -7.57 -24.22
N SER A 243 11.13 -7.64 -25.25
CA SER A 243 10.13 -6.60 -25.48
C SER A 243 9.19 -6.45 -24.27
N TRP A 244 8.63 -5.24 -24.14
CA TRP A 244 7.64 -4.92 -23.11
C TRP A 244 6.31 -5.62 -23.38
N LYS A 245 5.69 -6.14 -22.33
CA LYS A 245 4.37 -6.79 -22.35
C LYS A 245 3.54 -6.42 -21.14
N GLY A 246 2.21 -6.41 -21.28
CA GLY A 246 1.30 -6.16 -20.16
C GLY A 246 1.27 -7.34 -19.18
N PHE A 247 0.98 -7.05 -17.91
CA PHE A 247 0.84 -8.07 -16.85
C PHE A 247 -0.51 -8.00 -16.11
N ALA A 248 -1.36 -7.03 -16.41
CA ALA A 248 -2.72 -6.93 -15.90
C ALA A 248 -3.73 -7.10 -17.06
N ASP A 249 -5.03 -7.12 -16.76
CA ASP A 249 -6.06 -7.13 -17.80
C ASP A 249 -5.92 -5.89 -18.70
N SER A 250 -5.93 -6.13 -20.01
CA SER A 250 -5.84 -5.07 -21.02
C SER A 250 -6.98 -4.06 -20.85
N GLY A 251 -6.66 -2.76 -20.89
CA GLY A 251 -7.61 -1.67 -20.69
C GLY A 251 -7.99 -1.41 -19.23
N SER A 252 -7.54 -2.23 -18.28
CA SER A 252 -7.81 -2.00 -16.85
C SER A 252 -7.04 -0.81 -16.27
N LYS A 253 -6.04 -0.30 -17.00
CA LYS A 253 -5.08 0.70 -16.54
C LYS A 253 -4.37 0.24 -15.27
N THR A 254 -3.95 -1.03 -15.29
CA THR A 254 -3.39 -1.74 -14.12
C THR A 254 -4.29 -1.58 -12.90
N TYR A 255 -5.58 -1.82 -13.11
CA TYR A 255 -6.65 -1.65 -12.11
C TYR A 255 -6.69 -0.25 -11.47
N VAL A 256 -6.55 0.76 -12.33
CA VAL A 256 -6.52 2.19 -11.98
C VAL A 256 -5.40 2.46 -10.97
N SER A 257 -4.18 2.05 -11.30
CA SER A 257 -2.99 2.28 -10.49
C SER A 257 -1.73 2.42 -11.34
N GLN A 258 -0.68 2.95 -10.73
CA GLN A 258 0.66 3.04 -11.31
C GLN A 258 1.64 2.22 -10.48
N THR A 259 2.51 1.46 -11.15
CA THR A 259 3.59 0.68 -10.52
C THR A 259 4.41 1.56 -9.58
N ASN A 260 4.86 0.98 -8.48
CA ASN A 260 5.78 1.65 -7.58
C ASN A 260 6.83 0.67 -7.01
N TYR A 261 6.41 -0.49 -6.52
CA TYR A 261 7.31 -1.49 -5.97
C TYR A 261 6.78 -2.92 -6.20
N ILE A 262 7.69 -3.89 -6.27
CA ILE A 262 7.32 -5.32 -6.29
C ILE A 262 7.95 -5.95 -5.04
N LEU A 263 7.11 -6.35 -4.08
CA LEU A 263 7.56 -6.96 -2.83
C LEU A 263 7.63 -8.49 -2.98
N PRO A 264 8.82 -9.11 -2.86
CA PRO A 264 8.92 -10.57 -2.77
C PRO A 264 8.28 -11.08 -1.48
N ILE A 265 7.50 -12.16 -1.56
CA ILE A 265 6.89 -12.81 -0.40
C ILE A 265 6.92 -14.34 -0.59
N GLY A 266 7.80 -15.03 0.15
CA GLY A 266 8.14 -16.44 -0.09
C GLY A 266 8.43 -16.71 -1.56
N ASP A 267 7.63 -17.58 -2.19
CA ASP A 267 7.77 -17.87 -3.61
C ASP A 267 7.00 -16.95 -4.57
N ASN A 268 6.17 -16.07 -4.04
CA ASN A 268 5.34 -15.16 -4.81
C ASN A 268 5.87 -13.71 -4.72
N ALA A 269 5.11 -12.78 -5.32
CA ALA A 269 5.35 -11.36 -5.20
C ALA A 269 4.03 -10.61 -5.00
N ILE A 270 4.12 -9.40 -4.49
CA ILE A 270 3.01 -8.46 -4.38
C ILE A 270 3.35 -7.27 -5.26
N TYR A 271 2.49 -7.01 -6.24
CA TYR A 271 2.48 -5.74 -6.94
C TYR A 271 2.03 -4.66 -5.95
N MET A 272 2.80 -3.58 -5.84
CA MET A 272 2.43 -2.40 -5.07
C MET A 272 2.36 -1.21 -6.02
N GLY A 273 1.16 -0.66 -6.19
CA GLY A 273 0.94 0.55 -6.95
C GLY A 273 0.14 1.59 -6.21
N ASP A 274 0.21 2.82 -6.70
CA ASP A 274 -0.52 3.96 -6.19
C ASP A 274 -1.70 4.26 -7.13
N ARG A 275 -2.89 4.49 -6.55
CA ARG A 275 -4.04 5.08 -7.23
C ARG A 275 -4.05 6.57 -6.92
N TRP A 276 -3.40 7.31 -7.80
CA TRP A 276 -3.27 8.75 -7.67
C TRP A 276 -4.60 9.47 -7.87
N VAL A 277 -4.82 10.49 -7.04
CA VAL A 277 -5.91 11.45 -7.21
C VAL A 277 -5.31 12.85 -7.26
N SER A 278 -4.96 13.31 -8.46
CA SER A 278 -4.21 14.55 -8.67
C SER A 278 -4.90 15.80 -8.12
N SER A 279 -6.23 15.83 -8.11
CA SER A 279 -7.03 16.93 -7.55
C SER A 279 -7.05 16.96 -6.02
N ASN A 280 -6.64 15.88 -5.36
CA ASN A 280 -6.56 15.76 -3.90
C ASN A 280 -5.59 14.63 -3.53
N LEU A 281 -4.28 14.92 -3.52
CA LEU A 281 -3.26 13.87 -3.37
C LEU A 281 -3.34 13.12 -2.03
N MET A 282 -3.82 13.79 -0.97
CA MET A 282 -4.00 13.19 0.36
C MET A 282 -4.92 11.96 0.34
N ARG A 283 -5.90 11.93 -0.58
CA ARG A 283 -6.82 10.80 -0.75
C ARG A 283 -6.39 9.76 -1.78
N SER A 284 -5.15 9.84 -2.28
CA SER A 284 -4.60 8.74 -3.09
C SER A 284 -4.55 7.47 -2.25
N THR A 285 -4.73 6.31 -2.88
CA THR A 285 -4.84 5.01 -2.18
C THR A 285 -3.88 3.99 -2.78
N TYR A 286 -3.77 2.84 -2.12
CA TYR A 286 -2.81 1.81 -2.47
C TYR A 286 -3.48 0.62 -3.14
N VAL A 287 -3.01 0.23 -4.31
CA VAL A 287 -3.47 -0.96 -5.04
C VAL A 287 -2.40 -2.03 -4.92
N TRP A 288 -2.51 -2.84 -3.87
CA TRP A 288 -1.61 -3.97 -3.65
C TRP A 288 -2.31 -5.27 -4.03
N LEU A 289 -1.72 -6.04 -4.95
CA LEU A 289 -2.34 -7.23 -5.52
C LEU A 289 -1.32 -8.39 -5.61
N PRO A 290 -1.77 -9.65 -5.46
CA PRO A 290 -0.93 -10.81 -5.73
C PRO A 290 -0.40 -10.78 -7.16
N LEU A 291 0.91 -10.88 -7.31
CA LEU A 291 1.60 -10.96 -8.59
C LEU A 291 2.12 -12.38 -8.80
N GLN A 292 1.61 -13.05 -9.82
CA GLN A 292 2.05 -14.38 -10.19
C GLN A 292 3.26 -14.26 -11.12
N ILE A 293 4.35 -14.94 -10.76
CA ILE A 293 5.58 -15.01 -11.56
C ILE A 293 5.92 -16.48 -11.80
N SER A 294 6.06 -16.87 -13.06
CA SER A 294 6.46 -18.22 -13.46
C SER A 294 7.31 -18.19 -14.72
N GLY A 295 8.50 -18.78 -14.67
CA GLY A 295 9.48 -18.72 -15.75
C GLY A 295 9.84 -17.26 -16.09
N THR A 296 9.43 -16.80 -17.27
CA THR A 296 9.61 -15.43 -17.76
C THR A 296 8.30 -14.64 -17.83
N THR A 297 7.24 -15.12 -17.19
CA THR A 297 5.90 -14.54 -17.26
C THR A 297 5.48 -13.97 -15.91
N ALA A 298 5.00 -12.73 -15.93
CA ALA A 298 4.30 -12.08 -14.84
C ALA A 298 2.83 -11.84 -15.24
N SER A 299 1.91 -12.12 -14.31
CA SER A 299 0.48 -11.85 -14.49
C SER A 299 -0.18 -11.48 -13.17
N MET A 300 -1.19 -10.63 -13.23
CA MET A 300 -1.91 -10.07 -12.10
C MET A 300 -3.41 -10.02 -12.44
N LYS A 301 -4.24 -10.27 -11.43
CA LYS A 301 -5.70 -10.12 -11.50
C LYS A 301 -6.18 -9.17 -10.43
N ASN A 302 -7.31 -8.52 -10.70
CA ASN A 302 -7.95 -7.65 -9.71
C ASN A 302 -8.48 -8.49 -8.54
N ALA A 303 -8.55 -7.88 -7.37
CA ALA A 303 -9.17 -8.46 -6.19
C ALA A 303 -9.83 -7.36 -5.37
N VAL A 304 -11.05 -7.60 -4.88
CA VAL A 304 -11.74 -6.68 -3.95
C VAL A 304 -11.04 -6.69 -2.59
N ASN A 305 -10.59 -7.86 -2.18
CA ASN A 305 -9.81 -8.13 -0.97
C ASN A 305 -9.01 -9.43 -1.17
N TRP A 306 -7.96 -9.62 -0.38
CA TRP A 306 -7.16 -10.85 -0.35
C TRP A 306 -6.32 -10.92 0.93
N VAL A 307 -5.85 -12.12 1.30
CA VAL A 307 -5.10 -12.34 2.55
C VAL A 307 -3.60 -12.50 2.23
N PRO A 308 -2.73 -11.61 2.74
CA PRO A 308 -1.29 -11.82 2.67
C PRO A 308 -0.85 -12.88 3.69
N ASN A 309 -0.50 -14.06 3.21
CA ASN A 309 0.13 -15.06 4.06
C ASN A 309 1.65 -14.81 4.13
N VAL A 310 2.08 -13.99 5.09
CA VAL A 310 3.51 -13.68 5.30
C VAL A 310 4.34 -14.88 5.76
N SER A 311 3.71 -15.90 6.34
CA SER A 311 4.41 -17.08 6.85
C SER A 311 4.74 -18.09 5.74
N SER A 312 3.80 -18.37 4.85
CA SER A 312 3.99 -19.29 3.72
C SER A 312 4.47 -18.58 2.45
N GLY A 313 4.26 -17.26 2.37
CA GLY A 313 4.42 -16.47 1.15
C GLY A 313 3.39 -16.74 0.07
N SER A 314 2.35 -17.52 0.35
CA SER A 314 1.30 -17.85 -0.62
C SER A 314 0.02 -17.09 -0.31
N PRO A 315 -0.30 -16.02 -1.07
CA PRO A 315 -1.53 -15.27 -0.85
C PRO A 315 -2.76 -16.12 -1.17
N THR A 316 -3.85 -15.91 -0.42
CA THR A 316 -5.14 -16.56 -0.68
C THR A 316 -6.18 -15.52 -1.10
N SER A 317 -7.21 -15.97 -1.82
CA SER A 317 -8.38 -15.16 -2.11
C SER A 317 -9.01 -14.65 -0.82
N GLY A 318 -9.57 -13.45 -0.83
CA GLY A 318 -10.32 -13.00 0.33
C GLY A 318 -11.56 -13.87 0.57
N PRO A 319 -11.97 -14.04 1.83
CA PRO A 319 -13.17 -14.80 2.18
C PRO A 319 -14.43 -14.14 1.63
N SER A 320 -15.52 -14.92 1.55
CA SER A 320 -16.85 -14.35 1.35
C SER A 320 -17.21 -13.43 2.52
N GLU A 321 -17.98 -12.38 2.27
CA GLU A 321 -18.36 -11.39 3.28
C GLU A 321 -19.87 -11.38 3.50
N ALA A 322 -20.30 -11.30 4.77
CA ALA A 322 -21.65 -10.94 5.14
C ALA A 322 -21.81 -9.40 5.16
N SER A 323 -22.95 -8.91 4.68
CA SER A 323 -23.26 -7.48 4.62
C SER A 323 -24.21 -7.08 5.75
N TYR A 324 -23.94 -5.94 6.39
CA TYR A 324 -24.80 -5.32 7.40
C TYR A 324 -25.05 -3.86 7.05
N GLU A 325 -26.27 -3.55 6.62
CA GLU A 325 -26.64 -2.21 6.15
C GLU A 325 -26.64 -1.17 7.28
N GLY A 326 -26.10 0.01 6.99
CA GLY A 326 -25.92 1.10 7.95
C GLY A 326 -27.25 1.63 8.45
N GLU A 327 -28.21 1.87 7.56
CA GLU A 327 -29.57 2.32 7.89
C GLU A 327 -30.36 1.29 8.72
N SER A 328 -29.92 0.02 8.73
CA SER A 328 -30.50 -1.05 9.55
C SER A 328 -29.83 -1.18 10.92
N ALA A 329 -28.76 -0.42 11.21
CA ALA A 329 -28.15 -0.38 12.52
C ALA A 329 -29.07 0.30 13.55
N GLN A 330 -28.81 0.08 14.84
CA GLN A 330 -29.47 0.85 15.89
C GLN A 330 -28.87 2.26 15.94
N LEU A 331 -29.62 3.25 15.42
CA LEU A 331 -29.18 4.64 15.33
C LEU A 331 -29.59 5.42 16.59
N SER A 332 -28.68 6.23 17.13
CA SER A 332 -28.90 7.03 18.32
C SER A 332 -28.12 8.34 18.28
N GLY A 333 -28.36 9.26 19.21
CA GLY A 333 -27.60 10.52 19.31
C GLY A 333 -27.77 11.43 18.09
N GLY A 334 -28.91 11.39 17.41
CA GLY A 334 -29.17 12.18 16.20
C GLY A 334 -28.74 11.51 14.88
N ALA A 335 -28.05 10.37 14.94
CA ALA A 335 -27.84 9.54 13.75
C ALA A 335 -29.18 9.07 13.17
N LYS A 336 -29.28 9.03 11.84
CA LYS A 336 -30.53 8.66 11.14
C LYS A 336 -30.24 8.10 9.74
N ALA A 337 -31.20 7.36 9.20
CA ALA A 337 -31.16 6.95 7.80
C ALA A 337 -31.20 8.19 6.89
N VAL A 338 -30.30 8.23 5.91
CA VAL A 338 -30.22 9.29 4.89
C VAL A 338 -30.19 8.65 3.52
N SER A 339 -30.93 9.19 2.56
CA SER A 339 -30.96 8.67 1.20
C SER A 339 -29.60 8.84 0.50
N CYS A 340 -29.15 7.79 -0.18
CA CYS A 340 -27.94 7.77 -0.99
C CYS A 340 -28.17 6.85 -2.20
N SER A 341 -28.38 7.42 -3.38
CA SER A 341 -28.73 6.64 -4.58
C SER A 341 -27.66 5.66 -5.04
N GLY A 342 -26.38 5.96 -4.80
CA GLY A 342 -25.26 5.07 -5.12
C GLY A 342 -24.93 4.04 -4.03
N CYS A 343 -25.61 4.09 -2.88
CA CYS A 343 -25.37 3.21 -1.74
C CYS A 343 -26.22 1.94 -1.82
N SER A 344 -25.78 0.89 -1.12
CA SER A 344 -26.58 -0.30 -0.88
C SER A 344 -27.89 0.09 -0.19
N GLY A 345 -29.00 -0.58 -0.54
CA GLY A 345 -30.32 -0.22 0.03
C GLY A 345 -30.80 1.20 -0.28
N SER A 346 -30.08 1.97 -1.11
CA SER A 346 -30.30 3.39 -1.40
C SER A 346 -30.30 4.32 -0.18
N ASN A 347 -29.73 3.87 0.95
CA ASN A 347 -29.67 4.62 2.20
C ASN A 347 -28.32 4.42 2.89
N VAL A 348 -28.06 5.24 3.91
CA VAL A 348 -26.89 5.16 4.79
C VAL A 348 -27.29 5.52 6.21
N ALA A 349 -26.50 5.09 7.20
CA ALA A 349 -26.50 5.72 8.51
C ALA A 349 -25.71 7.04 8.44
N GLY A 350 -26.43 8.16 8.38
CA GLY A 350 -25.84 9.49 8.40
C GLY A 350 -25.87 10.14 9.79
N TYR A 351 -25.31 11.34 9.87
CA TYR A 351 -25.24 12.14 11.11
C TYR A 351 -24.49 11.42 12.25
N ILE A 352 -23.47 10.63 11.90
CA ILE A 352 -22.54 10.05 12.88
C ILE A 352 -21.71 11.18 13.50
N GLY A 353 -21.64 11.24 14.83
CA GLY A 353 -20.98 12.28 15.59
C GLY A 353 -21.77 13.60 15.67
N GLY A 354 -21.09 14.71 15.45
CA GLY A 354 -21.66 16.05 15.61
C GLY A 354 -21.95 16.42 17.06
N SER A 355 -22.72 17.50 17.26
CA SER A 355 -23.04 18.03 18.59
C SER A 355 -23.91 17.09 19.43
N THR A 356 -24.64 16.18 18.80
CA THR A 356 -25.51 15.19 19.47
C THR A 356 -24.84 13.83 19.64
N THR A 357 -23.58 13.68 19.21
CA THR A 357 -22.78 12.45 19.34
C THR A 357 -23.45 11.23 18.70
N GLY A 358 -23.91 11.39 17.46
CA GLY A 358 -24.61 10.35 16.70
C GLY A 358 -23.81 9.06 16.59
N SER A 359 -24.49 7.92 16.69
CA SER A 359 -23.84 6.62 16.58
C SER A 359 -24.73 5.57 15.92
N ALA A 360 -24.08 4.61 15.27
CA ALA A 360 -24.68 3.42 14.69
C ALA A 360 -24.14 2.17 15.40
N LEU A 361 -25.04 1.36 15.98
CA LEU A 361 -24.71 0.09 16.62
C LEU A 361 -25.24 -1.08 15.79
N PHE A 362 -24.32 -1.85 15.23
CA PHE A 362 -24.59 -3.13 14.57
C PHE A 362 -24.58 -4.22 15.64
N ALA A 363 -25.77 -4.63 16.11
CA ALA A 363 -25.90 -5.52 17.28
C ALA A 363 -25.71 -7.02 16.97
N SER A 364 -25.76 -7.40 15.69
CA SER A 364 -25.87 -8.80 15.25
C SER A 364 -24.81 -9.21 14.23
N VAL A 365 -23.59 -8.66 14.33
CA VAL A 365 -22.49 -9.01 13.42
C VAL A 365 -22.03 -10.43 13.72
N SER A 366 -22.10 -11.33 12.75
CA SER A 366 -21.76 -12.74 12.95
C SER A 366 -20.31 -13.02 12.55
N SER A 367 -19.65 -13.88 13.31
CA SER A 367 -18.41 -14.54 12.88
C SER A 367 -18.48 -16.01 13.24
N SER A 368 -17.99 -16.87 12.36
CA SER A 368 -17.94 -18.33 12.56
C SER A 368 -16.81 -18.74 13.50
N ALA A 369 -15.79 -17.89 13.68
CA ALA A 369 -14.60 -18.19 14.49
C ALA A 369 -14.27 -17.05 15.44
N THR A 370 -13.55 -17.37 16.52
CA THR A 370 -12.86 -16.36 17.32
C THR A 370 -11.56 -16.02 16.60
N THR A 371 -11.48 -14.87 15.97
CA THR A 371 -10.38 -14.50 15.07
C THR A 371 -10.23 -12.99 14.94
N ARG A 372 -9.05 -12.55 14.50
CA ARG A 372 -8.77 -11.15 14.17
C ARG A 372 -9.01 -10.91 12.69
N SER A 373 -10.04 -10.11 12.36
CA SER A 373 -10.53 -9.92 11.00
C SER A 373 -10.41 -8.49 10.50
N THR A 374 -10.23 -8.32 9.19
CA THR A 374 -10.50 -7.05 8.51
C THR A 374 -12.00 -6.93 8.23
N ILE A 375 -12.68 -6.00 8.92
CA ILE A 375 -14.02 -5.53 8.56
C ILE A 375 -13.87 -4.37 7.59
N ARG A 376 -14.49 -4.49 6.42
CA ARG A 376 -14.50 -3.43 5.42
C ARG A 376 -15.75 -2.58 5.59
N ILE A 377 -15.56 -1.31 5.93
CA ILE A 377 -16.63 -0.34 6.14
C ILE A 377 -16.84 0.41 4.84
N LYS A 378 -18.01 0.24 4.21
CA LYS A 378 -18.42 1.05 3.05
C LYS A 378 -19.01 2.36 3.54
N TYR A 379 -18.62 3.47 2.91
CA TYR A 379 -18.97 4.79 3.44
C TYR A 379 -19.01 5.89 2.39
N ARG A 380 -19.59 7.03 2.78
CA ARG A 380 -19.54 8.31 2.07
C ARG A 380 -18.86 9.36 2.95
N ASN A 381 -17.99 10.16 2.34
CA ASN A 381 -17.42 11.37 2.90
C ASN A 381 -17.36 12.43 1.79
N GLY A 382 -18.31 13.37 1.83
CA GLY A 382 -18.40 14.46 0.85
C GLY A 382 -17.45 15.63 1.11
N ASP A 383 -16.65 15.61 2.18
CA ASP A 383 -15.69 16.67 2.46
C ASP A 383 -14.44 16.55 1.56
N SER A 384 -13.61 17.60 1.53
CA SER A 384 -12.30 17.58 0.86
C SER A 384 -11.19 16.98 1.74
N SER A 385 -11.46 16.71 3.01
CA SER A 385 -10.53 16.13 3.98
C SER A 385 -11.04 14.81 4.55
N GLN A 386 -10.13 14.01 5.11
CA GLN A 386 -10.52 12.75 5.74
C GLN A 386 -11.38 13.02 6.99
N ARG A 387 -12.50 12.32 7.11
CA ARG A 387 -13.25 12.23 8.36
C ARG A 387 -12.76 11.06 9.19
N PHE A 388 -13.25 11.00 10.41
CA PHE A 388 -12.90 9.95 11.35
C PHE A 388 -14.14 9.36 12.02
N ALA A 389 -14.02 8.11 12.46
CA ALA A 389 -14.94 7.54 13.42
C ALA A 389 -14.19 6.71 14.47
N ASP A 390 -14.73 6.71 15.67
CA ASP A 390 -14.37 5.86 16.79
C ASP A 390 -15.21 4.59 16.72
N VAL A 391 -14.54 3.45 16.51
CA VAL A 391 -15.16 2.13 16.38
C VAL A 391 -14.83 1.26 17.58
N SER A 392 -15.86 0.70 18.22
CA SER A 392 -15.73 -0.24 19.33
C SER A 392 -16.39 -1.56 18.96
N VAL A 393 -15.65 -2.66 19.09
CA VAL A 393 -16.17 -4.02 18.86
C VAL A 393 -16.36 -4.72 20.20
N ASN A 394 -17.54 -5.29 20.45
CA ASN A 394 -17.88 -5.99 21.69
C ASN A 394 -17.68 -5.16 22.97
N GLY A 395 -17.82 -3.83 22.88
CA GLY A 395 -17.55 -2.91 23.99
C GLY A 395 -16.06 -2.82 24.39
N GLY A 396 -15.16 -3.32 23.54
CA GLY A 396 -13.71 -3.26 23.75
C GLY A 396 -13.12 -1.88 23.50
N ALA A 397 -11.78 -1.84 23.39
CA ALA A 397 -11.05 -0.60 23.16
C ALA A 397 -11.49 0.09 21.85
N VAL A 398 -11.64 1.41 21.92
CA VAL A 398 -11.99 2.23 20.77
C VAL A 398 -10.80 2.31 19.81
N GLN A 399 -11.09 2.07 18.54
CA GLN A 399 -10.16 2.29 17.43
C GLN A 399 -10.63 3.49 16.61
N ARG A 400 -9.77 4.50 16.49
CA ARG A 400 -9.98 5.64 15.60
C ARG A 400 -9.64 5.22 14.17
N ILE A 401 -10.58 5.32 13.25
CA ILE A 401 -10.41 4.95 11.84
C ILE A 401 -10.62 6.18 10.94
N ALA A 402 -9.81 6.27 9.88
CA ALA A 402 -9.91 7.33 8.88
C ALA A 402 -10.85 6.95 7.73
N PHE A 403 -11.46 7.96 7.12
CA PHE A 403 -12.39 7.86 6.01
C PHE A 403 -12.07 8.96 5.00
N LEU A 404 -11.32 8.61 3.95
CA LEU A 404 -10.93 9.56 2.91
C LEU A 404 -12.14 10.16 2.20
N PRO A 405 -12.04 11.39 1.67
CA PRO A 405 -13.03 11.96 0.75
C PRO A 405 -13.42 10.97 -0.35
N ASN A 406 -14.67 10.99 -0.78
CA ASN A 406 -15.12 10.20 -1.93
C ASN A 406 -15.83 11.07 -2.97
N SER A 407 -15.47 10.90 -4.24
CA SER A 407 -15.98 11.72 -5.35
C SER A 407 -16.82 10.94 -6.38
N GLY A 408 -16.90 9.62 -6.25
CA GLY A 408 -17.67 8.74 -7.14
C GLY A 408 -19.12 8.56 -6.73
N SER A 409 -19.92 7.86 -7.55
CA SER A 409 -21.26 7.38 -7.18
C SER A 409 -21.18 6.27 -6.13
N ASP A 410 -20.16 5.42 -6.23
CA ASP A 410 -20.04 4.25 -5.39
C ASP A 410 -19.42 4.64 -4.03
N PRO A 411 -19.90 4.06 -2.91
CA PRO A 411 -19.26 4.23 -1.61
C PRO A 411 -17.81 3.73 -1.63
N ASP A 412 -16.90 4.43 -0.96
CA ASP A 412 -15.52 3.97 -0.81
C ASP A 412 -15.41 2.94 0.33
N SER A 413 -14.23 2.35 0.54
CA SER A 413 -13.98 1.35 1.58
C SER A 413 -12.93 1.85 2.57
N SER A 414 -13.18 1.69 3.87
CA SER A 414 -12.17 1.82 4.92
C SER A 414 -11.99 0.49 5.64
N SER A 415 -10.80 0.20 6.12
CA SER A 415 -10.47 -1.07 6.79
C SER A 415 -10.37 -0.89 8.30
N LEU A 416 -11.12 -1.71 9.04
CA LEU A 416 -11.03 -1.89 10.48
C LEU A 416 -10.45 -3.28 10.77
N HIS A 417 -9.47 -3.38 11.67
CA HIS A 417 -8.93 -4.66 12.12
C HIS A 417 -9.41 -4.94 13.55
N ALA A 418 -10.22 -5.97 13.73
CA ALA A 418 -10.90 -6.20 15.00
C ALA A 418 -10.91 -7.68 15.39
N ASP A 419 -10.85 -7.92 16.69
CA ASP A 419 -11.03 -9.24 17.27
C ASP A 419 -12.53 -9.54 17.38
N LEU A 420 -12.96 -10.56 16.63
CA LEU A 420 -14.30 -11.10 16.67
C LEU A 420 -14.31 -12.38 17.50
N LYS A 421 -15.40 -12.61 18.23
CA LYS A 421 -15.69 -13.91 18.85
C LYS A 421 -16.57 -14.73 17.91
N SER A 422 -16.45 -16.05 17.99
CA SER A 422 -17.42 -16.93 17.34
C SER A 422 -18.85 -16.63 17.83
N GLY A 423 -19.81 -16.62 16.91
CA GLY A 423 -21.19 -16.20 17.13
C GLY A 423 -21.40 -14.70 16.92
N THR A 424 -22.26 -14.11 17.76
CA THR A 424 -22.74 -12.73 17.60
C THR A 424 -21.82 -11.71 18.26
N ASN A 425 -21.46 -10.68 17.51
CA ASN A 425 -20.61 -9.56 17.89
C ASN A 425 -21.40 -8.24 17.76
N THR A 426 -20.96 -7.23 18.51
CA THR A 426 -21.43 -5.86 18.34
C THR A 426 -20.34 -4.99 17.72
N VAL A 427 -20.72 -4.10 16.80
CA VAL A 427 -19.83 -3.07 16.26
C VAL A 427 -20.52 -1.72 16.42
N LYS A 428 -19.96 -0.84 17.24
CA LYS A 428 -20.45 0.53 17.43
C LYS A 428 -19.55 1.50 16.69
N ILE A 429 -20.12 2.29 15.80
CA ILE A 429 -19.45 3.39 15.11
C ILE A 429 -20.00 4.71 15.65
N SER A 430 -19.13 5.58 16.12
CA SER A 430 -19.49 6.88 16.70
C SER A 430 -18.41 7.90 16.42
N MET A 431 -18.65 9.17 16.72
CA MET A 431 -17.61 10.19 16.71
C MET A 431 -17.93 11.26 17.75
N THR A 432 -16.89 11.84 18.37
CA THR A 432 -17.05 12.93 19.34
C THR A 432 -16.25 14.15 18.90
N GLY A 433 -16.79 15.36 19.12
CA GLY A 433 -16.12 16.62 18.78
C GLY A 433 -16.08 16.97 17.28
N SER A 434 -16.49 16.06 16.39
CA SER A 434 -16.64 16.33 14.95
C SER A 434 -17.69 15.42 14.32
N TRP A 435 -17.97 15.64 13.03
CA TRP A 435 -18.78 14.72 12.22
C TRP A 435 -17.94 13.55 11.72
N GLY A 436 -18.54 12.35 11.74
CA GLY A 436 -18.02 11.15 11.09
C GLY A 436 -18.50 11.01 9.64
N PRO A 437 -18.08 9.94 8.94
CA PRO A 437 -18.61 9.60 7.63
C PRO A 437 -20.07 9.12 7.72
N ASP A 438 -20.77 9.09 6.59
CA ASP A 438 -22.02 8.33 6.49
C ASP A 438 -21.69 6.86 6.19
N ILE A 439 -22.29 5.92 6.91
CA ILE A 439 -21.98 4.49 6.81
C ILE A 439 -23.00 3.81 5.89
N ASP A 440 -22.53 3.26 4.77
CA ASP A 440 -23.32 2.45 3.84
C ASP A 440 -23.54 1.06 4.42
N ARG A 441 -22.47 0.30 4.65
CA ARG A 441 -22.56 -1.05 5.22
C ARG A 441 -21.24 -1.56 5.78
N LEU A 442 -21.33 -2.55 6.65
CA LEU A 442 -20.19 -3.38 7.04
C LEU A 442 -20.14 -4.62 6.15
N MET A 443 -18.97 -4.91 5.59
CA MET A 443 -18.65 -6.17 4.95
C MET A 443 -17.74 -6.96 5.91
N VAL A 444 -18.25 -8.06 6.44
CA VAL A 444 -17.60 -8.83 7.51
C VAL A 444 -17.23 -10.22 6.98
N PRO A 445 -15.96 -10.63 7.06
CA PRO A 445 -15.52 -11.95 6.61
C PRO A 445 -16.28 -13.11 7.25
N SER A 446 -16.75 -14.03 6.41
CA SER A 446 -17.16 -15.37 6.82
C SER A 446 -15.87 -16.13 7.14
N SER A 447 -15.65 -16.46 8.42
CA SER A 447 -14.40 -17.03 8.92
C SER A 447 -14.39 -18.55 8.97
#